data_AF-A0A7S2V1R9-F1
#
_entry.id   AF-A0A7S2V1R9-F1
#
_cell.length_a   1.000
_cell.length_b   1.000
_cell.length_c   1.000
_cell.angle_alpha   90.00
_cell.angle_beta   90.00
_cell.angle_gamma   90.00
#
_symmetry.space_group_name_H-M   'P 1'
#
loop_
_entity.id
_entity.type
_entity.pdbx_description
1 polymer ?
#
loop_
_entity_poly.entity_id
_entity_poly.type
_entity_poly.pdbx_seq_one_letter_code
_entity_poly.pdbx_strand_id
1 'polypeptide(L)'
;PEIDEESGKMINPHNPEYITKRPWYLGSSGPSLKHHSLQKINRLLSMHEADALIKEGKTRKGFKAATYRKGACTNCGAMGHKARECVERPRSDKLAAKNSGLDIAPDQEVVDLTKFGKLSYDAKRDHWHGYSAEQQKMVIERFNLMESERRRAKQKEMDAKFQRRQERQAKKKRSKEERADRRAKLKERLVTGKKGTGDGEDDDTASDSDSDSGAVSTDSDAGSDSDSDYDSDEEEDEDDTKDFMMKDSDQKDFQGRVARQGGLGGAQMKTTVRNLRIREDTAKYLRNLDPNSAFYDPKTRSMRANPTPHLDAENTLYAGDNWVRSTGEAVDFAQTQLY
;
A
#
# COMPACT_ATOMS: atom_id res chain seq x y z
N PRO A 1 -49.76 -20.49 0.09
CA PRO A 1 -48.38 -20.87 -0.30
C PRO A 1 -48.13 -22.27 0.26
N GLU A 2 -47.62 -23.18 -0.56
CA GLU A 2 -47.25 -24.52 -0.08
C GLU A 2 -46.07 -24.37 0.90
N ILE A 3 -46.07 -25.18 1.97
CA ILE A 3 -44.96 -25.25 2.92
C ILE A 3 -44.21 -26.54 2.61
N ASP A 4 -42.89 -26.46 2.52
CA ASP A 4 -42.04 -27.62 2.34
C ASP A 4 -42.17 -28.55 3.56
N GLU A 5 -42.60 -29.79 3.32
CA GLU A 5 -42.81 -30.80 4.36
C GLU A 5 -41.53 -31.12 5.13
N GLU A 6 -40.36 -30.96 4.51
CA GLU A 6 -39.08 -31.31 5.13
C GLU A 6 -38.34 -30.11 5.73
N SER A 7 -38.36 -28.94 5.07
CA SER A 7 -37.63 -27.75 5.55
C SER A 7 -38.49 -26.78 6.37
N GLY A 8 -39.81 -26.93 6.36
CA GLY A 8 -40.76 -26.02 7.01
C GLY A 8 -40.78 -24.61 6.41
N LYS A 9 -40.09 -24.39 5.28
CA LYS A 9 -40.03 -23.10 4.59
C LYS A 9 -41.17 -22.97 3.60
N MET A 10 -41.68 -21.76 3.41
CA MET A 10 -42.65 -21.49 2.35
C MET A 10 -42.00 -21.67 0.97
N ILE A 11 -42.66 -22.43 0.11
CA ILE A 11 -42.31 -22.58 -1.29
C ILE A 11 -42.93 -21.40 -2.05
N ASN A 12 -42.12 -20.77 -2.91
CA ASN A 12 -42.59 -19.67 -3.75
C ASN A 12 -43.74 -20.15 -4.65
N PRO A 13 -44.95 -19.54 -4.58
CA PRO A 13 -46.10 -19.94 -5.40
C PRO A 13 -45.89 -19.79 -6.91
N HIS A 14 -44.92 -18.98 -7.33
CA HIS A 14 -44.56 -18.80 -8.74
C HIS A 14 -43.62 -19.89 -9.27
N ASN A 15 -43.17 -20.83 -8.42
CA ASN A 15 -42.41 -21.98 -8.89
C ASN A 15 -43.36 -22.94 -9.62
N PRO A 16 -43.10 -23.30 -10.89
CA PRO A 16 -43.98 -24.21 -11.61
C PRO A 16 -44.03 -25.59 -10.94
N GLU A 17 -45.18 -26.27 -11.09
CA GLU A 17 -45.49 -27.51 -10.37
C GLU A 17 -44.46 -28.63 -10.58
N TYR A 18 -43.86 -28.71 -11.77
CA TYR A 18 -42.87 -29.75 -12.07
C TYR A 18 -41.53 -29.56 -11.34
N ILE A 19 -41.29 -28.38 -10.76
CA ILE A 19 -40.13 -28.11 -9.90
C ILE A 19 -40.48 -28.35 -8.43
N THR A 20 -41.69 -28.01 -7.99
CA THR A 20 -42.12 -28.17 -6.59
C THR A 20 -42.45 -29.62 -6.24
N LYS A 21 -43.07 -30.36 -7.17
CA LYS A 21 -43.49 -31.74 -6.96
C LYS A 21 -42.28 -32.67 -7.01
N ARG A 22 -42.03 -33.35 -5.90
CA ARG A 22 -40.96 -34.34 -5.79
C ARG A 22 -41.27 -35.58 -6.62
N PRO A 23 -40.36 -36.04 -7.49
CA PRO A 23 -40.57 -37.27 -8.27
C PRO A 23 -40.71 -38.51 -7.39
N TRP A 24 -41.54 -39.47 -7.84
CA TRP A 24 -41.87 -40.70 -7.10
C TRP A 24 -40.65 -41.53 -6.67
N TYR A 25 -39.56 -41.52 -7.46
CA TYR A 25 -38.35 -42.30 -7.19
C TYR A 25 -37.50 -41.73 -6.04
N LEU A 26 -37.81 -40.53 -5.53
CA LEU A 26 -37.11 -39.92 -4.41
C LEU A 26 -37.83 -40.11 -3.07
N GLY A 27 -39.07 -40.66 -3.03
CA GLY A 27 -39.85 -40.84 -1.80
C GLY A 27 -41.31 -40.40 -1.94
N SER A 28 -41.92 -39.93 -0.85
CA SER A 28 -43.28 -39.38 -0.87
C SER A 28 -43.36 -38.18 -1.81
N SER A 29 -44.38 -38.18 -2.66
CA SER A 29 -44.69 -37.10 -3.60
C SER A 29 -45.38 -35.93 -2.87
N GLY A 30 -44.62 -35.27 -1.99
CA GLY A 30 -45.02 -34.03 -1.33
C GLY A 30 -44.37 -32.79 -1.98
N PRO A 31 -44.88 -31.58 -1.69
CA PRO A 31 -44.25 -30.34 -2.12
C PRO A 31 -42.94 -30.14 -1.36
N SER A 32 -41.80 -30.30 -2.04
CA SER A 32 -40.47 -30.14 -1.42
C SER A 32 -39.40 -29.79 -2.45
N LEU A 33 -38.53 -28.83 -2.11
CA LEU A 33 -37.44 -28.39 -2.99
C LEU A 33 -36.12 -29.13 -2.73
N LYS A 34 -36.08 -30.05 -1.76
CA LYS A 34 -34.84 -30.75 -1.38
C LYS A 34 -34.24 -31.57 -2.51
N HIS A 35 -35.04 -32.12 -3.41
CA HIS A 35 -34.55 -32.93 -4.52
C HIS A 35 -33.74 -32.14 -5.57
N HIS A 36 -33.87 -30.80 -5.58
CA HIS A 36 -33.02 -29.88 -6.36
C HIS A 36 -31.74 -29.47 -5.62
N SER A 37 -31.63 -29.77 -4.32
CA SER A 37 -30.37 -29.57 -3.60
C SER A 37 -29.31 -30.57 -4.07
N LEU A 38 -28.03 -30.27 -3.80
CA LEU A 38 -26.90 -31.09 -4.26
C LEU A 38 -27.02 -32.55 -3.77
N GLN A 39 -27.32 -33.47 -4.70
CA GLN A 39 -27.61 -34.88 -4.41
C GLN A 39 -26.36 -35.73 -4.09
N LYS A 40 -25.23 -35.43 -4.74
CA LYS A 40 -23.94 -36.11 -4.54
C LYS A 40 -22.86 -35.09 -4.25
N ILE A 41 -22.45 -35.00 -2.99
CA ILE A 41 -21.28 -34.23 -2.60
C ILE A 41 -20.07 -35.11 -2.92
N ASN A 42 -19.58 -35.04 -4.16
CA ASN A 42 -18.20 -35.48 -4.41
C ASN A 42 -17.31 -34.59 -3.54
N ARG A 43 -16.62 -35.16 -2.54
CA ARG A 43 -15.67 -34.40 -1.73
C ARG A 43 -14.57 -33.87 -2.65
N LEU A 44 -14.72 -32.62 -3.04
CA LEU A 44 -13.72 -31.85 -3.73
C LEU A 44 -12.75 -31.35 -2.65
N LEU A 45 -11.46 -31.62 -2.84
CA LEU A 45 -10.47 -31.00 -1.97
C LEU A 45 -10.48 -29.50 -2.25
N SER A 46 -10.69 -28.73 -1.20
CA SER A 46 -10.47 -27.29 -1.24
C SER A 46 -8.99 -26.99 -1.43
N MET A 47 -8.67 -25.81 -1.97
CA MET A 47 -7.30 -25.29 -2.09
C MET A 47 -6.52 -25.44 -0.78
N HIS A 48 -7.13 -24.96 0.31
CA HIS A 48 -6.50 -24.97 1.64
C HIS A 48 -6.28 -26.38 2.19
N GLU A 49 -7.18 -27.31 1.89
CA GLU A 49 -7.07 -28.71 2.34
C GLU A 49 -5.96 -29.43 1.58
N ALA A 50 -5.87 -29.21 0.26
CA ALA A 50 -4.78 -29.72 -0.56
C ALA A 50 -3.42 -29.18 -0.08
N ASP A 51 -3.33 -27.88 0.22
CA ASP A 51 -2.10 -27.27 0.74
C ASP A 51 -1.69 -27.82 2.10
N ALA A 52 -2.64 -28.05 3.00
CA ALA A 52 -2.38 -28.63 4.31
C ALA A 52 -1.79 -30.05 4.19
N LEU A 53 -2.36 -30.89 3.33
CA LEU A 53 -1.88 -32.25 3.06
C LEU A 53 -0.49 -32.25 2.42
N ILE A 54 -0.23 -31.32 1.49
CA ILE A 54 1.11 -31.15 0.90
C ILE A 54 2.12 -30.74 1.97
N LYS A 55 1.76 -29.79 2.83
CA LYS A 55 2.63 -29.32 3.92
C LYS A 55 2.95 -30.44 4.90
N GLU A 56 1.94 -31.20 5.30
CA GLU A 56 2.11 -32.38 6.15
C GLU A 56 3.07 -33.38 5.50
N GLY A 57 2.83 -33.70 4.21
CA GLY A 57 3.70 -34.57 3.43
C GLY A 57 5.15 -34.10 3.36
N LYS A 58 5.40 -32.80 3.21
CA LYS A 58 6.76 -32.23 3.20
C LYS A 58 7.46 -32.33 4.56
N THR A 59 6.71 -32.24 5.65
CA THR A 59 7.28 -32.27 7.02
C THR A 59 7.54 -33.67 7.53
N ARG A 60 6.80 -34.67 7.04
CA ARG A 60 7.00 -36.07 7.41
C ARG A 60 8.31 -36.58 6.82
N LYS A 61 9.27 -36.87 7.69
CA LYS A 61 10.49 -37.59 7.30
C LYS A 61 10.13 -39.07 7.21
N GLY A 62 10.31 -39.66 6.03
CA GLY A 62 10.09 -41.08 5.85
C GLY A 62 11.05 -41.94 6.67
N PHE A 63 10.65 -43.18 6.90
CA PHE A 63 11.43 -44.14 7.68
C PHE A 63 12.81 -44.37 7.05
N LYS A 64 13.88 -44.19 7.83
CA LYS A 64 15.26 -44.49 7.41
C LYS A 64 15.67 -45.83 7.98
N ALA A 65 15.85 -46.82 7.11
CA ALA A 65 16.37 -48.12 7.51
C ALA A 65 17.89 -48.04 7.81
N ALA A 66 18.34 -48.78 8.82
CA ALA A 66 19.76 -48.92 9.13
C ALA A 66 20.47 -49.92 8.22
N THR A 67 19.73 -50.83 7.59
CA THR A 67 20.25 -51.90 6.74
C THR A 67 19.44 -52.02 5.45
N TYR A 68 20.08 -52.55 4.41
CA TYR A 68 19.44 -52.72 3.10
C TYR A 68 18.30 -53.73 3.19
N ARG A 69 17.11 -53.32 2.73
CA ARG A 69 15.92 -54.19 2.68
C ARG A 69 15.75 -54.78 1.28
N LYS A 70 15.30 -56.03 1.21
CA LYS A 70 15.00 -56.70 -0.07
C LYS A 70 13.86 -55.93 -0.77
N GLY A 71 14.07 -55.59 -2.04
CA GLY A 71 13.12 -54.81 -2.83
C GLY A 71 13.37 -53.30 -2.82
N ALA A 72 14.32 -52.81 -2.03
CA ALA A 72 14.74 -51.41 -2.06
C ALA A 72 15.55 -51.08 -3.33
N CYS A 73 15.68 -49.78 -3.61
CA CYS A 73 16.50 -49.30 -4.71
C CYS A 73 17.97 -49.74 -4.53
N THR A 74 18.56 -50.36 -5.56
CA THR A 74 19.94 -50.88 -5.47
C THR A 74 20.98 -49.78 -5.30
N ASN A 75 20.70 -48.56 -5.81
CA ASN A 75 21.56 -47.40 -5.66
C ASN A 75 21.50 -46.81 -4.24
N CYS A 76 20.41 -46.14 -3.85
CA CYS A 76 20.27 -45.39 -2.59
C CYS A 76 19.77 -46.20 -1.37
N GLY A 77 19.15 -47.37 -1.57
CA GLY A 77 18.60 -48.19 -0.49
C GLY A 77 17.23 -47.77 0.06
N ALA A 78 16.60 -46.73 -0.49
CA ALA A 78 15.23 -46.35 -0.15
C ALA A 78 14.19 -47.26 -0.83
N MET A 79 13.03 -47.42 -0.19
CA MET A 79 11.84 -48.02 -0.78
C MET A 79 11.00 -46.93 -1.46
N GLY A 80 10.39 -47.26 -2.61
CA GLY A 80 9.46 -46.38 -3.33
C GLY A 80 9.79 -46.17 -4.82
N HIS A 81 11.02 -46.41 -5.24
CA HIS A 81 11.45 -46.30 -6.64
C HIS A 81 12.52 -47.35 -7.01
N LYS A 82 12.78 -47.52 -8.31
CA LYS A 82 13.84 -48.38 -8.84
C LYS A 82 15.14 -47.58 -9.06
N ALA A 83 16.27 -48.27 -9.22
CA ALA A 83 17.57 -47.63 -9.43
C ALA A 83 17.64 -46.68 -10.64
N ARG A 84 16.81 -46.90 -11.67
CA ARG A 84 16.72 -46.04 -12.86
C ARG A 84 16.00 -44.70 -12.60
N GLU A 85 15.12 -44.66 -11.61
CA GLU A 85 14.33 -43.49 -11.22
C GLU A 85 14.91 -42.83 -9.95
N CYS A 86 16.12 -43.24 -9.57
CA CYS A 86 16.78 -42.75 -8.37
C CYS A 86 17.23 -41.30 -8.59
N VAL A 87 16.79 -40.41 -7.69
CA VAL A 87 17.18 -38.99 -7.68
C VAL A 87 18.61 -38.81 -7.15
N GLU A 88 19.09 -39.79 -6.37
CA GLU A 88 20.47 -39.79 -5.90
C GLU A 88 21.43 -40.14 -7.01
N ARG A 89 22.62 -39.51 -6.97
CA ARG A 89 23.67 -39.75 -7.95
C ARG A 89 23.99 -41.26 -8.06
N PRO A 90 24.08 -41.83 -9.27
CA PRO A 90 24.36 -43.24 -9.44
C PRO A 90 25.72 -43.60 -8.80
N ARG A 91 25.69 -44.47 -7.79
CA ARG A 91 26.89 -45.02 -7.15
C ARG A 91 27.46 -46.15 -8.00
N SER A 92 28.77 -46.38 -7.86
CA SER A 92 29.40 -47.55 -8.46
C SER A 92 28.89 -48.84 -7.78
N ASP A 93 28.95 -49.97 -8.48
CA ASP A 93 28.37 -51.23 -7.99
C ASP A 93 28.92 -51.68 -6.63
N LYS A 94 30.18 -51.34 -6.31
CA LYS A 94 30.81 -51.67 -5.01
C LYS A 94 30.29 -50.80 -3.87
N LEU A 95 29.92 -49.55 -4.16
CA LEU A 95 29.47 -48.56 -3.19
C LEU A 95 27.93 -48.47 -3.12
N ALA A 96 27.23 -49.10 -4.05
CA ALA A 96 25.77 -49.17 -4.08
C ALA A 96 25.19 -49.75 -2.78
N ALA A 97 24.08 -49.20 -2.28
CA ALA A 97 23.48 -49.58 -1.00
C ALA A 97 23.22 -51.08 -0.88
N LYS A 98 22.91 -51.76 -1.99
CA LYS A 98 22.69 -53.21 -2.02
C LYS A 98 23.92 -54.00 -1.54
N ASN A 99 25.11 -53.54 -1.90
CA ASN A 99 26.36 -54.26 -1.69
C ASN A 99 27.15 -53.70 -0.50
N SER A 100 27.14 -52.37 -0.30
CA SER A 100 27.85 -51.72 0.80
C SER A 100 27.04 -51.66 2.09
N GLY A 101 25.70 -51.60 2.00
CA GLY A 101 24.83 -51.36 3.16
C GLY A 101 25.02 -49.99 3.82
N LEU A 102 25.84 -49.11 3.23
CA LEU A 102 26.21 -47.80 3.76
C LEU A 102 25.36 -46.70 3.10
N ASP A 103 25.14 -45.61 3.84
CA ASP A 103 24.40 -44.42 3.39
C ASP A 103 23.05 -44.76 2.73
N ILE A 104 22.16 -45.33 3.53
CA ILE A 104 20.78 -45.66 3.13
C ILE A 104 19.93 -44.38 3.20
N ALA A 105 19.31 -44.03 2.09
CA ALA A 105 18.38 -42.90 2.03
C ALA A 105 17.06 -43.21 2.78
N PRO A 106 16.40 -42.20 3.37
CA PRO A 106 15.06 -42.37 3.92
C PRO A 106 14.05 -42.74 2.83
N ASP A 107 13.02 -43.50 3.19
CA ASP A 107 11.93 -43.82 2.28
C ASP A 107 11.15 -42.57 1.85
N GLN A 108 10.67 -42.55 0.60
CA GLN A 108 9.87 -41.43 0.09
C GLN A 108 8.40 -41.64 0.45
N GLU A 109 7.83 -40.76 1.28
CA GLU A 109 6.38 -40.70 1.52
C GLU A 109 5.75 -39.70 0.54
N VAL A 110 5.27 -40.19 -0.60
CA VAL A 110 4.54 -39.35 -1.55
C VAL A 110 3.09 -39.24 -1.09
N VAL A 111 2.66 -38.02 -0.75
CA VAL A 111 1.26 -37.75 -0.42
C VAL A 111 0.45 -37.66 -1.71
N ASP A 112 -0.22 -38.76 -2.05
CA ASP A 112 -1.16 -38.79 -3.17
C ASP A 112 -2.47 -38.11 -2.77
N LEU A 113 -2.62 -36.85 -3.16
CA LEU A 113 -3.81 -36.03 -2.88
C LEU A 113 -5.12 -36.65 -3.41
N THR A 114 -5.04 -37.47 -4.45
CA THR A 114 -6.18 -38.19 -5.05
C THR A 114 -6.79 -39.22 -4.11
N LYS A 115 -6.05 -39.71 -3.12
CA LYS A 115 -6.56 -40.63 -2.09
C LYS A 115 -7.52 -39.95 -1.12
N PHE A 116 -7.36 -38.65 -0.91
CA PHE A 116 -8.18 -37.86 0.02
C PHE A 116 -9.44 -37.30 -0.66
N GLY A 117 -9.42 -37.16 -1.99
CA GLY A 117 -10.57 -36.77 -2.79
C GLY A 117 -10.17 -36.24 -4.17
N LYS A 118 -11.16 -35.71 -4.89
CA LYS A 118 -10.92 -35.15 -6.23
C LYS A 118 -10.37 -33.74 -6.08
N LEU A 119 -9.16 -33.49 -6.58
CA LEU A 119 -8.64 -32.13 -6.72
C LEU A 119 -9.50 -31.35 -7.72
N SER A 120 -9.90 -30.13 -7.34
CA SER A 120 -10.54 -29.17 -8.24
C SER A 120 -9.58 -28.75 -9.36
N TYR A 121 -10.12 -28.10 -10.41
CA TYR A 121 -9.28 -27.58 -11.51
C TYR A 121 -8.26 -26.56 -10.99
N ASP A 122 -8.71 -25.68 -10.11
CA ASP A 122 -7.90 -24.63 -9.48
C ASP A 122 -6.83 -25.26 -8.58
N ALA A 123 -7.18 -26.28 -7.78
CA ALA A 123 -6.26 -27.02 -6.90
C ALA A 123 -5.24 -27.90 -7.65
N LYS A 124 -5.32 -28.01 -8.98
CA LYS A 124 -4.25 -28.64 -9.77
C LYS A 124 -3.31 -27.61 -10.37
N ARG A 125 -3.77 -26.38 -10.54
CA ARG A 125 -3.09 -25.34 -11.32
C ARG A 125 -2.65 -24.14 -10.52
N ASP A 126 -3.01 -24.05 -9.25
CA ASP A 126 -2.51 -22.99 -8.41
C ASP A 126 -0.98 -23.02 -8.39
N HIS A 127 -0.40 -21.86 -8.65
CA HIS A 127 1.04 -21.69 -8.66
C HIS A 127 1.59 -21.68 -7.22
N TRP A 128 0.74 -21.32 -6.26
CA TRP A 128 1.11 -21.14 -4.86
C TRP A 128 0.93 -22.42 -4.02
N HIS A 129 0.80 -23.58 -4.65
CA HIS A 129 0.69 -24.86 -3.94
C HIS A 129 1.87 -25.11 -2.99
N GLY A 130 1.56 -25.29 -1.71
CA GLY A 130 2.56 -25.50 -0.67
C GLY A 130 3.43 -24.28 -0.37
N TYR A 131 2.94 -23.07 -0.64
CA TYR A 131 3.52 -21.81 -0.19
C TYR A 131 3.55 -21.74 1.35
N SER A 132 4.67 -21.29 1.91
CA SER A 132 4.81 -21.07 3.36
C SER A 132 4.73 -19.58 3.67
N ALA A 133 3.93 -19.21 4.68
CA ALA A 133 3.85 -17.84 5.17
C ALA A 133 5.20 -17.27 5.63
N GLU A 134 6.18 -18.12 5.93
CA GLU A 134 7.54 -17.69 6.26
C GLU A 134 8.29 -17.06 5.06
N GLN A 135 7.98 -17.48 3.83
CA GLN A 135 8.57 -16.88 2.64
C GLN A 135 8.16 -15.42 2.48
N GLN A 136 6.96 -15.06 2.96
CA GLN A 136 6.51 -13.66 2.98
C GLN A 136 7.38 -12.77 3.88
N LYS A 137 8.02 -13.33 4.91
CA LYS A 137 8.91 -12.57 5.80
C LYS A 137 10.12 -12.01 5.04
N MET A 138 10.68 -12.75 4.09
CA MET A 138 11.79 -12.28 3.25
C MET A 138 11.38 -11.06 2.40
N VAL A 139 10.13 -11.05 1.92
CA VAL A 139 9.58 -9.91 1.17
C VAL A 139 9.45 -8.70 2.10
N ILE A 140 8.92 -8.88 3.31
CA ILE A 140 8.80 -7.83 4.33
C ILE A 140 10.19 -7.27 4.68
N GLU A 141 11.18 -8.12 4.93
CA GLU A 141 12.56 -7.71 5.22
C GLU A 141 13.16 -6.87 4.08
N ARG A 142 12.94 -7.27 2.82
CA ARG A 142 13.35 -6.49 1.66
C ARG A 142 12.71 -5.10 1.64
N PHE A 143 11.41 -5.00 1.90
CA PHE A 143 10.72 -3.70 1.98
C PHE A 143 11.22 -2.85 3.13
N ASN A 144 11.44 -3.44 4.31
CA ASN A 144 11.99 -2.76 5.47
C ASN A 144 13.40 -2.19 5.19
N LEU A 145 14.25 -2.97 4.49
CA LEU A 145 15.57 -2.49 4.07
C LEU A 145 15.44 -1.28 3.14
N MET A 146 14.59 -1.35 2.12
CA MET A 146 14.35 -0.22 1.21
C MET A 146 13.78 1.01 1.95
N GLU A 147 12.88 0.83 2.91
CA GLU A 147 12.37 1.92 3.74
C GLU A 147 13.45 2.54 4.64
N SER A 148 14.36 1.72 5.18
CA SER A 148 15.49 2.20 5.98
C SER A 148 16.46 3.06 5.17
N GLU A 149 16.73 2.67 3.92
CA GLU A 149 17.54 3.44 2.98
C GLU A 149 16.84 4.74 2.60
N ARG A 150 15.53 4.70 2.30
CA ARG A 150 14.74 5.90 2.05
C ARG A 150 14.76 6.85 3.24
N ARG A 151 14.63 6.35 4.47
CA ARG A 151 14.69 7.16 5.69
C ARG A 151 16.07 7.80 5.87
N ARG A 152 17.15 7.04 5.63
CA ARG A 152 18.53 7.56 5.69
C ARG A 152 18.80 8.62 4.62
N ALA A 153 18.28 8.44 3.41
CA ALA A 153 18.40 9.44 2.34
C ALA A 153 17.65 10.73 2.71
N LYS A 154 16.41 10.62 3.22
CA LYS A 154 15.64 11.77 3.72
C LYS A 154 16.35 12.47 4.88
N GLN A 155 16.92 11.73 5.84
CA GLN A 155 17.68 12.31 6.95
C GLN A 155 18.89 13.10 6.46
N LYS A 156 19.70 12.53 5.56
CA LYS A 156 20.85 13.23 4.96
C LYS A 156 20.43 14.50 4.22
N GLU A 157 19.29 14.48 3.54
CA GLU A 157 18.75 15.65 2.87
C GLU A 157 18.34 16.73 3.87
N MET A 158 17.63 16.36 4.94
CA MET A 158 17.24 17.28 6.01
C MET A 158 18.45 17.86 6.75
N ASP A 159 19.45 17.03 7.06
CA ASP A 159 20.70 17.47 7.69
C ASP A 159 21.47 18.43 6.78
N ALA A 160 21.54 18.15 5.47
CA ALA A 160 22.18 19.04 4.49
C ALA A 160 21.42 20.37 4.36
N LYS A 161 20.08 20.35 4.36
CA LYS A 161 19.25 21.57 4.39
C LYS A 161 19.52 22.38 5.66
N PHE A 162 19.58 21.71 6.82
CA PHE A 162 19.88 22.36 8.11
C PHE A 162 21.28 22.96 8.15
N GLN A 163 22.30 22.23 7.66
CA GLN A 163 23.67 22.74 7.55
C GLN A 163 23.73 23.96 6.62
N ARG A 164 23.07 23.92 5.45
CA ARG A 164 22.99 25.05 4.53
C ARG A 164 22.29 26.27 5.17
N ARG A 165 21.26 26.05 6.00
CA ARG A 165 20.59 27.12 6.77
C ARG A 165 21.53 27.73 7.82
N GLN A 166 22.27 26.89 8.55
CA GLN A 166 23.28 27.37 9.51
C GLN A 166 24.41 28.15 8.83
N GLU A 167 24.93 27.67 7.70
CA GLU A 167 25.95 28.37 6.92
C GLU A 167 25.44 29.73 6.41
N ARG A 168 24.18 29.80 5.94
CA ARG A 168 23.53 31.06 5.54
C ARG A 168 23.44 32.03 6.72
N GLN A 169 23.00 31.58 7.89
CA GLN A 169 22.92 32.41 9.10
C GLN A 169 24.30 32.86 9.59
N ALA A 170 25.31 31.98 9.57
CA ALA A 170 26.69 32.33 9.92
C ALA A 170 27.29 33.37 8.96
N LYS A 171 27.02 33.23 7.65
CA LYS A 171 27.45 34.21 6.64
C LYS A 171 26.77 35.57 6.84
N LYS A 172 25.47 35.59 7.16
CA LYS A 172 24.73 36.82 7.53
C LYS A 172 25.34 37.48 8.78
N LYS A 173 25.65 36.72 9.84
CA LYS A 173 26.30 37.24 11.05
C LYS A 173 27.69 37.84 10.76
N ARG A 174 28.55 37.11 10.03
CA ARG A 174 29.88 37.60 9.62
C ARG A 174 29.82 38.88 8.78
N SER A 175 28.89 38.95 7.82
CA SER A 175 28.68 40.15 7.01
C SER A 175 28.21 41.35 7.86
N LYS A 176 27.34 41.12 8.86
CA LYS A 176 26.88 42.15 9.80
C LYS A 176 28.01 42.65 10.71
N GLU A 177 28.84 41.74 11.21
CA GLU A 177 30.05 42.07 11.99
C GLU A 177 31.05 42.88 11.16
N GLU A 178 31.34 42.48 9.92
CA GLU A 178 32.25 43.22 9.03
C GLU A 178 31.72 44.62 8.69
N ARG A 179 30.40 44.77 8.43
CA ARG A 179 29.76 46.08 8.21
C ARG A 179 29.82 46.95 9.48
N ALA A 180 29.68 46.37 10.66
CA ALA A 180 29.80 47.07 11.94
C ALA A 180 31.25 47.54 12.21
N ASP A 181 32.24 46.69 11.95
CA ASP A 181 33.66 47.04 12.09
C ASP A 181 34.08 48.15 11.10
N ARG A 182 33.65 48.07 9.84
CA ARG A 182 33.87 49.13 8.85
C ARG A 182 33.25 50.46 9.32
N ARG A 183 32.04 50.42 9.88
CA ARG A 183 31.36 51.60 10.45
C ARG A 183 32.09 52.16 11.67
N ALA A 184 32.61 51.30 12.55
CA ALA A 184 33.37 51.71 13.73
C ALA A 184 34.68 52.40 13.34
N LYS A 185 35.46 51.83 12.40
CA LYS A 185 36.69 52.43 11.88
C LYS A 185 36.45 53.79 11.22
N LEU A 186 35.35 53.92 10.46
CA LEU A 186 34.98 55.20 9.85
C LEU A 186 34.63 56.26 10.90
N LYS A 187 33.94 55.85 11.98
CA LYS A 187 33.61 56.74 13.11
C LYS A 187 34.86 57.16 13.90
N GLU A 188 35.83 56.27 14.08
CA GLU A 188 37.12 56.58 14.73
C GLU A 188 37.96 57.57 13.90
N ARG A 189 38.03 57.40 12.58
CA ARG A 189 38.66 58.39 11.67
C ARG A 189 38.00 59.77 11.77
N LEU A 190 36.69 59.82 11.90
CA LEU A 190 35.95 61.09 12.06
C LEU A 190 36.17 61.76 13.43
N VAL A 191 36.43 60.99 14.49
CA VAL A 191 36.70 61.51 15.84
C VAL A 191 38.15 61.97 16.00
N THR A 192 39.11 61.30 15.35
CA THR A 192 40.54 61.67 15.38
C THR A 192 40.89 62.79 14.39
N GLY A 193 40.07 63.02 13.38
CA GLY A 193 40.24 64.11 12.42
C GLY A 193 39.59 65.44 12.84
N LYS A 194 40.09 66.11 13.91
CA LYS A 194 39.84 67.56 14.10
C LYS A 194 40.81 68.29 15.05
N LYS A 195 42.07 68.46 14.65
CA LYS A 195 42.82 69.73 14.74
C LYS A 195 44.15 69.61 14.01
N GLY A 196 44.26 70.27 12.86
CA GLY A 196 45.48 70.35 12.06
C GLY A 196 45.22 71.24 10.86
N THR A 197 45.26 72.53 11.11
CA THR A 197 45.20 73.61 10.10
C THR A 197 46.51 73.67 9.33
N GLY A 198 46.41 73.67 7.99
CA GLY A 198 47.35 74.34 7.07
C GLY A 198 48.67 73.63 6.75
N ASP A 199 48.78 73.22 5.48
CA ASP A 199 49.87 73.52 4.54
C ASP A 199 50.41 72.29 3.77
N GLY A 200 50.28 72.35 2.44
CA GLY A 200 51.22 71.78 1.48
C GLY A 200 50.93 70.40 0.89
N GLU A 201 50.82 70.40 -0.45
CA GLU A 201 51.18 69.32 -1.39
C GLU A 201 50.09 68.28 -1.76
N ASP A 202 49.31 68.61 -2.79
CA ASP A 202 48.55 67.65 -3.61
C ASP A 202 49.49 67.02 -4.66
N ASP A 203 50.09 65.88 -4.32
CA ASP A 203 50.70 64.92 -5.24
C ASP A 203 49.75 63.73 -5.41
N ASP A 204 48.95 63.76 -6.48
CA ASP A 204 48.22 62.60 -6.97
C ASP A 204 48.92 62.10 -8.25
N THR A 205 50.00 61.35 -8.07
CA THR A 205 50.54 60.45 -9.10
C THR A 205 50.70 59.03 -8.59
N ALA A 206 49.72 58.18 -8.94
CA ALA A 206 49.94 56.74 -9.12
C ALA A 206 49.17 56.28 -10.36
N SER A 207 49.86 56.38 -11.49
CA SER A 207 49.61 55.66 -12.73
C SER A 207 49.95 54.18 -12.59
N ASP A 208 49.10 53.30 -13.14
CA ASP A 208 49.44 52.21 -14.07
C ASP A 208 48.13 51.44 -14.34
N SER A 209 47.48 51.55 -15.51
CA SER A 209 47.89 51.07 -16.86
C SER A 209 48.27 49.58 -16.86
N ASP A 210 47.84 48.70 -17.76
CA ASP A 210 46.82 48.62 -18.81
C ASP A 210 46.79 47.13 -19.23
N SER A 211 45.65 46.58 -19.67
CA SER A 211 45.53 45.87 -20.96
C SER A 211 44.21 45.11 -21.14
N ASP A 212 43.60 45.48 -22.24
CA ASP A 212 42.36 45.14 -22.95
C ASP A 212 42.19 43.67 -23.42
N SER A 213 40.94 43.21 -23.51
CA SER A 213 40.32 42.87 -24.81
C SER A 213 38.80 42.82 -24.67
N GLY A 214 38.15 43.73 -25.39
CA GLY A 214 36.76 44.12 -25.22
C GLY A 214 35.68 43.21 -25.83
N ALA A 215 34.44 43.61 -25.58
CA ALA A 215 33.35 43.57 -26.55
C ALA A 215 32.24 44.53 -26.10
N VAL A 216 31.61 45.14 -27.09
CA VAL A 216 30.91 46.42 -27.05
C VAL A 216 29.42 46.26 -26.70
N SER A 217 28.85 47.24 -26.00
CA SER A 217 27.80 48.13 -26.51
C SER A 217 27.08 48.82 -25.35
N THR A 218 27.05 50.14 -25.47
CA THR A 218 26.40 51.13 -24.62
C THR A 218 24.89 51.14 -24.84
N ASP A 219 24.12 51.33 -23.76
CA ASP A 219 22.99 52.27 -23.76
C ASP A 219 22.63 52.68 -22.31
N SER A 220 22.91 53.95 -22.03
CA SER A 220 22.02 54.96 -21.44
C SER A 220 21.46 54.77 -20.00
N ASP A 221 22.00 55.63 -19.13
CA ASP A 221 21.32 56.47 -18.11
C ASP A 221 20.26 55.86 -17.17
N ALA A 222 20.56 55.87 -15.87
CA ALA A 222 20.00 56.82 -14.91
C ALA A 222 20.37 56.41 -13.48
N GLY A 223 21.00 57.32 -12.74
CA GLY A 223 21.29 57.14 -11.33
C GLY A 223 20.02 57.05 -10.49
N SER A 224 20.04 56.14 -9.52
CA SER A 224 19.26 56.28 -8.30
C SER A 224 20.04 55.63 -7.18
N ASP A 225 20.74 56.45 -6.40
CA ASP A 225 21.06 56.14 -5.01
C ASP A 225 19.75 55.76 -4.32
N SER A 226 19.62 54.49 -3.93
CA SER A 226 18.56 54.03 -3.06
C SER A 226 19.19 53.18 -1.98
N ASP A 227 19.66 53.89 -0.95
CA ASP A 227 19.73 53.38 0.41
C ASP A 227 18.34 52.85 0.80
N SER A 228 18.13 51.55 0.59
CA SER A 228 17.05 50.83 1.25
C SER A 228 17.64 49.63 1.96
N ASP A 229 18.13 49.91 3.18
CA ASP A 229 18.13 48.97 4.30
C ASP A 229 16.66 48.61 4.61
N TYR A 230 16.00 47.86 3.71
CA TYR A 230 14.67 47.32 3.95
C TYR A 230 14.79 45.89 4.47
N ASP A 231 14.66 45.82 5.78
CA ASP A 231 14.31 44.66 6.59
C ASP A 231 13.19 43.85 5.92
N SER A 232 13.49 42.60 5.57
CA SER A 232 12.48 41.60 5.20
C SER A 232 13.06 40.22 5.49
N ASP A 233 13.36 39.97 6.76
CA ASP A 233 13.86 38.66 7.25
C ASP A 233 13.14 38.27 8.55
N GLU A 234 11.83 38.51 8.64
CA GLU A 234 11.03 38.08 9.82
C GLU A 234 9.68 37.45 9.50
N GLU A 235 9.44 36.94 8.28
CA GLU A 235 8.26 36.09 8.01
C GLU A 235 8.57 35.02 6.94
N GLU A 236 9.61 34.21 7.13
CA GLU A 236 9.75 32.93 6.41
C GLU A 236 9.76 31.71 7.36
N ASP A 237 9.67 31.93 8.68
CA ASP A 237 9.81 30.85 9.67
C ASP A 237 8.48 30.18 10.07
N GLU A 238 7.32 30.65 9.58
CA GLU A 238 6.03 29.98 9.83
C GLU A 238 5.57 29.03 8.71
N ASP A 239 6.10 29.14 7.49
CA ASP A 239 5.70 28.27 6.37
C ASP A 239 6.56 27.00 6.22
N ASP A 240 7.74 26.93 6.87
CA ASP A 240 8.58 25.73 6.88
C ASP A 240 8.01 24.58 7.74
N THR A 241 7.09 24.87 8.67
CA THR A 241 6.38 23.80 9.42
C THR A 241 5.34 23.09 8.57
N LYS A 242 4.86 23.71 7.48
CA LYS A 242 3.97 23.06 6.50
C LYS A 242 4.74 22.18 5.50
N ASP A 243 6.06 22.37 5.34
CA ASP A 243 6.91 21.51 4.47
C ASP A 243 7.21 20.14 5.11
N PHE A 244 6.96 19.96 6.41
CA PHE A 244 7.03 18.64 7.05
C PHE A 244 5.90 17.70 6.58
N MET A 245 4.79 18.27 6.10
CA MET A 245 3.81 17.54 5.29
C MET A 245 4.18 17.69 3.82
N MET A 246 5.25 17.02 3.41
CA MET A 246 5.54 16.77 2.00
C MET A 246 4.25 16.36 1.31
N LYS A 247 3.76 17.26 0.45
CA LYS A 247 2.67 17.00 -0.48
C LYS A 247 3.08 15.77 -1.27
N ASP A 248 2.25 14.72 -1.26
CA ASP A 248 2.47 13.45 -1.98
C ASP A 248 2.84 13.62 -3.48
N SER A 249 2.78 14.84 -4.03
CA SER A 249 3.19 15.18 -5.39
C SER A 249 4.67 14.98 -5.70
N ASP A 250 5.57 15.07 -4.72
CA ASP A 250 7.03 14.99 -4.96
C ASP A 250 7.65 13.66 -4.53
N GLN A 251 6.84 12.73 -4.04
CA GLN A 251 7.27 11.35 -3.92
C GLN A 251 7.40 10.80 -5.35
N LYS A 252 8.65 10.77 -5.86
CA LYS A 252 9.00 10.09 -7.11
C LYS A 252 8.71 8.60 -6.95
N ASP A 253 7.46 8.24 -7.10
CA ASP A 253 7.00 6.86 -7.15
C ASP A 253 7.66 6.21 -8.34
N PHE A 254 8.49 5.21 -8.05
CA PHE A 254 9.14 4.33 -9.02
C PHE A 254 8.12 3.57 -9.92
N GLN A 255 6.81 3.73 -9.68
CA GLN A 255 5.70 3.14 -10.42
C GLN A 255 4.93 4.14 -11.29
N GLY A 256 5.34 5.42 -11.34
CA GLY A 256 4.78 6.40 -12.26
C GLY A 256 5.14 6.08 -13.70
N ARG A 257 4.34 5.22 -14.37
CA ARG A 257 4.40 5.02 -15.82
C ARG A 257 4.08 6.35 -16.49
N VAL A 258 5.11 7.10 -16.86
CA VAL A 258 5.00 8.26 -17.74
C VAL A 258 4.60 7.74 -19.12
N ALA A 259 3.31 7.79 -19.43
CA ALA A 259 2.84 7.58 -20.80
C ALA A 259 3.39 8.72 -21.66
N ARG A 260 4.42 8.45 -22.45
CA ARG A 260 4.84 9.31 -23.56
C ARG A 260 3.81 9.12 -24.68
N GLN A 261 2.87 10.05 -24.80
CA GLN A 261 2.02 10.13 -25.99
C GLN A 261 2.72 10.98 -27.04
N GLY A 262 2.96 10.39 -28.22
CA GLY A 262 3.52 11.08 -29.37
C GLY A 262 2.57 12.15 -29.90
N GLY A 263 3.12 13.32 -30.22
CA GLY A 263 2.44 14.44 -30.86
C GLY A 263 3.18 15.75 -30.59
N LEU A 264 3.68 16.41 -31.65
CA LEU A 264 4.32 17.73 -31.58
C LEU A 264 3.25 18.79 -31.23
N GLY A 265 3.39 19.46 -30.08
CA GLY A 265 2.48 20.50 -29.63
C GLY A 265 2.07 20.33 -28.18
N GLY A 266 3.02 20.55 -27.27
CA GLY A 266 2.85 20.37 -25.84
C GLY A 266 1.88 21.38 -25.22
N ALA A 267 0.81 20.84 -24.63
CA ALA A 267 0.36 21.24 -23.30
C ALA A 267 -0.18 19.97 -22.65
N GLN A 268 0.54 19.44 -21.66
CA GLN A 268 0.03 18.35 -20.84
C GLN A 268 -1.17 18.88 -20.06
N MET A 269 -2.38 18.73 -20.61
CA MET A 269 -3.59 18.82 -19.80
C MET A 269 -3.46 17.72 -18.74
N LYS A 270 -3.04 18.13 -17.54
CA LYS A 270 -3.15 17.32 -16.33
C LYS A 270 -4.64 17.15 -16.07
N THR A 271 -5.28 16.21 -16.77
CA THR A 271 -6.63 15.77 -16.46
C THR A 271 -6.51 15.01 -15.15
N THR A 272 -6.45 15.72 -14.03
CA THR A 272 -6.57 15.09 -12.72
C THR A 272 -8.00 14.62 -12.61
N VAL A 273 -8.26 13.38 -13.02
CA VAL A 273 -9.52 12.71 -12.73
C VAL A 273 -9.55 12.53 -11.21
N ARG A 274 -9.98 13.57 -10.49
CA ARG A 274 -10.23 13.47 -9.06
C ARG A 274 -11.43 12.54 -8.90
N ASN A 275 -11.31 11.56 -8.01
CA ASN A 275 -12.45 10.73 -7.65
C ASN A 275 -13.57 11.65 -7.15
N LEU A 276 -14.74 11.59 -7.78
CA LEU A 276 -15.89 12.44 -7.45
C LEU A 276 -16.54 12.09 -6.11
N ARG A 277 -16.21 10.92 -5.56
CA ARG A 277 -16.70 10.50 -4.25
C ARG A 277 -15.96 11.25 -3.15
N ILE A 278 -16.71 11.99 -2.36
CA ILE A 278 -16.29 12.61 -1.10
C ILE A 278 -15.85 11.49 -0.14
N ARG A 279 -14.65 11.59 0.42
CA ARG A 279 -14.04 10.53 1.26
C ARG A 279 -14.50 10.64 2.72
N GLU A 280 -14.85 11.84 3.14
CA GLU A 280 -15.37 12.21 4.45
C GLU A 280 -16.75 11.58 4.69
N ASP A 281 -17.56 11.45 3.62
CA ASP A 281 -18.90 10.87 3.68
C ASP A 281 -18.84 9.34 3.62
N THR A 282 -19.06 8.72 4.77
CA THR A 282 -19.21 7.27 4.89
C THR A 282 -20.49 6.79 4.20
N ALA A 283 -20.39 5.74 3.39
CA ALA A 283 -21.57 5.16 2.75
C ALA A 283 -22.50 4.54 3.80
N LYS A 284 -23.82 4.64 3.60
CA LYS A 284 -24.84 4.18 4.58
C LYS A 284 -24.60 2.74 5.05
N TYR A 285 -24.33 1.81 4.13
CA TYR A 285 -24.10 0.38 4.42
C TYR A 285 -22.74 0.07 5.08
N LEU A 286 -21.82 1.04 5.18
CA LEU A 286 -20.55 0.89 5.89
C LEU A 286 -20.62 1.42 7.33
N ARG A 287 -21.76 1.96 7.74
CA ARG A 287 -21.94 2.48 9.11
C ARG A 287 -21.99 1.38 10.15
N ASN A 288 -22.55 0.22 9.78
CA ASN A 288 -22.50 -1.01 10.57
C ASN A 288 -22.21 -2.18 9.62
N LEU A 289 -21.15 -2.95 9.91
CA LEU A 289 -20.71 -4.09 9.10
C LEU A 289 -21.42 -5.39 9.46
N ASP A 290 -22.21 -5.40 10.53
CA ASP A 290 -22.99 -6.56 10.92
C ASP A 290 -24.04 -6.86 9.85
N PRO A 291 -24.13 -8.12 9.35
CA PRO A 291 -25.04 -8.48 8.25
C PRO A 291 -26.53 -8.35 8.63
N ASN A 292 -26.84 -8.39 9.93
CA ASN A 292 -28.19 -8.28 10.47
C ASN A 292 -28.52 -6.87 11.01
N SER A 293 -27.75 -5.85 10.62
CA SER A 293 -27.98 -4.47 11.03
C SER A 293 -29.20 -3.85 10.31
N ALA A 294 -29.02 -2.74 9.61
CA ALA A 294 -30.08 -2.11 8.84
C ALA A 294 -29.97 -2.49 7.36
N PHE A 295 -31.09 -2.93 6.77
CA PHE A 295 -31.14 -3.21 5.34
C PHE A 295 -30.92 -1.93 4.51
N TYR A 296 -29.92 -1.98 3.64
CA TYR A 296 -29.64 -0.97 2.63
C TYR A 296 -30.05 -1.51 1.25
N ASP A 297 -30.93 -0.80 0.55
CA ASP A 297 -31.29 -1.13 -0.83
C ASP A 297 -30.29 -0.46 -1.80
N PRO A 298 -29.40 -1.22 -2.47
CA PRO A 298 -28.42 -0.65 -3.39
C PRO A 298 -29.05 -0.05 -4.66
N LYS A 299 -30.30 -0.41 -5.00
CA LYS A 299 -30.98 0.12 -6.20
C LYS A 299 -31.41 1.57 -5.99
N THR A 300 -32.12 1.83 -4.90
CA THR A 300 -32.62 3.17 -4.55
C THR A 300 -31.65 3.96 -3.69
N ARG A 301 -30.57 3.33 -3.21
CA ARG A 301 -29.58 3.92 -2.29
C ARG A 301 -30.20 4.44 -0.98
N SER A 302 -31.24 3.74 -0.50
CA SER A 302 -31.96 4.09 0.73
C SER A 302 -31.69 3.08 1.85
N MET A 303 -31.62 3.57 3.09
CA MET A 303 -31.51 2.76 4.30
C MET A 303 -32.61 3.19 5.26
N ARG A 304 -33.59 2.31 5.47
CA ARG A 304 -34.83 2.63 6.18
C ARG A 304 -34.60 2.77 7.68
N ALA A 305 -34.03 1.74 8.31
CA ALA A 305 -33.80 1.67 9.74
C ALA A 305 -32.46 2.29 10.16
N ASN A 306 -32.29 2.59 11.44
CA ASN A 306 -31.02 3.03 12.02
C ASN A 306 -30.00 1.87 12.03
N PRO A 307 -28.80 2.02 11.42
CA PRO A 307 -27.76 0.98 11.47
C PRO A 307 -27.14 0.78 12.86
N THR A 308 -27.21 1.77 13.74
CA THR A 308 -26.64 1.74 15.10
C THR A 308 -27.69 2.12 16.15
N PRO A 309 -28.65 1.23 16.45
CA PRO A 309 -29.73 1.52 17.39
C PRO A 309 -29.29 1.57 18.86
N HIS A 310 -28.09 1.07 19.17
CA HIS A 310 -27.54 1.02 20.54
C HIS A 310 -26.79 2.30 20.95
N LEU A 311 -26.49 3.19 20.00
CA LEU A 311 -25.83 4.47 20.27
C LEU A 311 -26.88 5.57 20.46
N ASP A 312 -26.61 6.49 21.38
CA ASP A 312 -27.45 7.66 21.59
C ASP A 312 -27.48 8.58 20.36
N ALA A 313 -28.61 9.26 20.16
CA ALA A 313 -28.87 10.07 18.97
C ALA A 313 -27.81 11.18 18.73
N GLU A 314 -27.24 11.73 19.81
CA GLU A 314 -26.22 12.79 19.74
C GLU A 314 -24.88 12.31 19.17
N ASN A 315 -24.58 11.02 19.35
CA ASN A 315 -23.35 10.40 18.85
C ASN A 315 -23.53 9.80 17.45
N THR A 316 -24.76 9.70 16.95
CA THR A 316 -25.06 9.13 15.64
C THR A 316 -25.24 10.20 14.57
N LEU A 317 -24.32 10.26 13.60
CA LEU A 317 -24.47 11.17 12.43
C LEU A 317 -25.66 10.82 11.51
N TYR A 318 -26.24 9.61 11.63
CA TYR A 318 -27.35 9.16 10.78
C TYR A 318 -28.18 8.12 11.53
N ALA A 319 -29.46 8.42 11.70
CA ALA A 319 -30.44 7.61 12.44
C ALA A 319 -31.42 6.84 11.52
N GLY A 320 -31.14 6.73 10.23
CA GLY A 320 -32.02 6.08 9.23
C GLY A 320 -32.91 7.06 8.47
N ASP A 321 -33.27 6.69 7.23
CA ASP A 321 -34.09 7.54 6.36
C ASP A 321 -35.53 7.65 6.89
N ASN A 322 -36.05 6.64 7.60
CA ASN A 322 -37.39 6.72 8.20
C ASN A 322 -37.47 7.79 9.29
N TRP A 323 -36.41 7.94 10.09
CA TRP A 323 -36.37 8.95 11.14
C TRP A 323 -36.43 10.36 10.54
N VAL A 324 -35.61 10.64 9.52
CA VAL A 324 -35.61 11.94 8.82
C VAL A 324 -36.96 12.21 8.14
N ARG A 325 -37.59 11.19 7.53
CA ARG A 325 -38.88 11.34 6.82
C ARG A 325 -40.05 11.75 7.73
N SER A 326 -40.02 11.38 9.00
CA SER A 326 -41.08 11.70 9.97
C SER A 326 -40.79 12.95 10.81
N THR A 327 -39.79 13.76 10.42
CA THR A 327 -39.38 14.96 11.16
C THR A 327 -39.59 16.23 10.33
N GLY A 328 -39.71 17.38 11.01
CA GLY A 328 -39.89 18.70 10.39
C GLY A 328 -41.31 18.97 9.90
N GLU A 329 -41.44 19.79 8.86
CA GLU A 329 -42.71 20.30 8.30
C GLU A 329 -43.66 19.19 7.82
N ALA A 330 -43.15 17.98 7.59
CA ALA A 330 -43.98 16.83 7.23
C ALA A 330 -45.02 16.50 8.32
N VAL A 331 -44.68 16.72 9.59
CA VAL A 331 -45.60 16.49 10.71
C VAL A 331 -46.68 17.55 10.75
N ASP A 332 -46.31 18.82 10.60
CA ASP A 332 -47.25 19.95 10.58
C ASP A 332 -48.23 19.82 9.41
N PHE A 333 -47.72 19.48 8.21
CA PHE A 333 -48.55 19.21 7.04
C PHE A 333 -49.53 18.05 7.28
N ALA A 334 -49.06 16.95 7.87
CA ALA A 334 -49.93 15.82 8.20
C ALA A 334 -51.04 16.19 9.19
N GLN A 335 -50.75 17.05 10.18
CA GLN A 335 -51.77 17.57 11.10
C GLN A 335 -52.80 18.44 10.39
N THR A 336 -52.37 19.32 9.48
CA THR A 336 -53.31 20.14 8.68
C THR A 336 -54.19 19.31 7.74
N GLN A 337 -53.69 18.19 7.22
CA GLN A 337 -54.46 17.31 6.34
C GLN A 337 -55.55 16.54 7.09
N LEU A 338 -55.37 16.30 8.40
CA LEU A 338 -56.35 15.61 9.24
C LEU A 338 -57.49 16.51 9.72
N TYR A 339 -57.33 17.85 9.64
CA TYR A 339 -58.32 18.83 10.06
C TYR A 339 -59.28 19.18 8.92
#